data_AF-A0A9J6BFX6-F1
#
_entry.id   AF-A0A9J6BFX6-F1
#
_cell.length_a   1.000
_cell.length_b   1.000
_cell.length_c   1.000
_cell.angle_alpha   90.00
_cell.angle_beta   90.00
_cell.angle_gamma   90.00
#
_symmetry.space_group_name_H-M   'P 1'
#
loop_
_entity.id
_entity.type
_entity.pdbx_description
1 polymer ?
#
loop_
_entity_poly.entity_id
_entity_poly.type
_entity_poly.pdbx_seq_one_letter_code
_entity_poly.pdbx_strand_id
1 'polypeptide(L)'
;MRIHWKKTKNKPRPRHIKSHLPAFLLPNELWTVKPKIIYITRNPKDVAVSLYYHLKNLFGFMGEKSLIFEACLQDKMVYYPFNSHVLEFWKFKRKMKIFCFNRKI
;
A
#
# COMPACT_ATOMS: atom_id res chain seq x y z
N MET A 1 3.49 4.98 10.00
CA MET A 1 3.80 3.53 10.02
C MET A 1 5.24 3.35 9.53
N ARG A 2 6.16 2.83 10.37
CA ARG A 2 7.59 2.68 10.05
C ARG A 2 7.83 1.25 9.56
N ILE A 3 8.51 1.07 8.42
CA ILE A 3 8.88 -0.28 8.00
C ILE A 3 9.94 -0.78 8.98
N HIS A 4 9.65 -1.89 9.66
CA HIS A 4 10.48 -2.43 10.74
C HIS A 4 11.67 -3.24 10.21
N TRP A 5 12.42 -2.72 9.23
CA TRP A 5 13.60 -3.36 8.64
C TRP A 5 14.61 -3.82 9.70
N LYS A 6 14.79 -3.00 10.75
CA LYS A 6 15.67 -3.34 11.89
C LYS A 6 15.22 -4.59 12.64
N LYS A 7 13.91 -4.83 12.76
CA LYS A 7 13.37 -6.02 13.44
C LYS A 7 13.42 -7.28 12.59
N THR A 8 13.55 -7.15 11.27
CA THR A 8 13.62 -8.31 10.36
C THR A 8 15.04 -8.69 9.98
N LYS A 9 16.05 -7.84 10.23
CA LYS A 9 17.47 -8.11 9.91
C LYS A 9 17.98 -9.45 10.46
N ASN A 10 17.64 -9.77 11.71
CA ASN A 10 18.12 -10.95 12.42
C ASN A 10 17.16 -12.15 12.34
N LYS A 11 16.09 -12.09 11.53
CA LYS A 11 15.16 -13.21 11.39
C LYS A 11 15.66 -14.24 10.35
N PRO A 12 15.44 -15.55 10.59
CA PRO A 12 15.77 -16.59 9.63
C PRO A 12 15.01 -16.39 8.32
N ARG A 13 15.57 -16.91 7.22
CA ARG A 13 14.92 -16.86 5.90
C ARG A 13 13.84 -17.96 5.80
N PRO A 14 12.73 -17.73 5.07
CA PRO A 14 12.38 -16.51 4.35
C PRO A 14 11.80 -15.40 5.26
N ARG A 15 12.09 -14.13 4.92
CA ARG A 15 11.56 -12.97 5.66
C ARG A 15 10.32 -12.42 4.98
N HIS A 16 9.28 -12.20 5.77
CA HIS A 16 8.03 -11.57 5.31
C HIS A 16 7.95 -10.14 5.81
N ILE A 17 7.72 -9.20 4.88
CA ILE A 17 7.68 -7.77 5.16
C ILE A 17 6.44 -7.19 4.49
N LYS A 18 5.63 -6.49 5.28
CA LYS A 18 4.45 -5.77 4.80
C LYS A 18 4.76 -4.28 4.77
N SER A 19 4.35 -3.61 3.70
CA SER A 19 4.47 -2.16 3.54
C SER A 19 3.26 -1.61 2.79
N HIS A 20 2.89 -0.36 3.09
CA HIS A 20 1.94 0.45 2.33
C HIS A 20 2.65 1.60 1.59
N LEU A 21 3.99 1.64 1.60
CA LEU A 21 4.73 2.72 0.96
C LEU A 21 4.70 2.61 -0.58
N PRO A 22 4.65 3.76 -1.28
CA PRO A 22 4.85 3.81 -2.72
C PRO A 22 6.27 3.39 -3.08
N ALA A 23 6.50 3.06 -4.36
CA ALA A 23 7.76 2.47 -4.80
C ALA A 23 8.96 3.38 -4.54
N PHE A 24 8.80 4.69 -4.73
CA PHE A 24 9.90 5.64 -4.53
C PHE A 24 10.35 5.80 -3.06
N LEU A 25 9.54 5.38 -2.08
CA LEU A 25 9.91 5.39 -0.65
C LEU A 25 10.44 4.04 -0.16
N LEU A 26 10.46 3.03 -1.02
CA LEU A 26 10.99 1.71 -0.69
C LEU A 26 12.53 1.69 -0.80
N PRO A 27 13.23 0.88 0.02
CA PRO A 27 14.68 0.78 -0.05
C PRO A 27 15.19 0.31 -1.41
N ASN A 28 16.28 0.92 -1.89
CA ASN A 28 16.86 0.64 -3.20
C ASN A 28 17.32 -0.83 -3.35
N GLU A 29 17.64 -1.49 -2.24
CA GLU A 29 18.05 -2.89 -2.19
C GLU A 29 16.96 -3.85 -2.70
N LEU A 30 15.68 -3.44 -2.66
CA LEU A 30 14.59 -4.24 -3.24
C LEU A 30 14.73 -4.36 -4.76
N TRP A 31 15.28 -3.33 -5.42
CA TRP A 31 15.45 -3.29 -6.87
C TRP A 31 16.67 -4.09 -7.34
N THR A 32 17.68 -4.24 -6.47
CA THR A 32 18.90 -5.01 -6.75
C THR A 32 18.73 -6.50 -6.39
N VAL A 33 18.25 -6.80 -5.18
CA VAL A 33 18.05 -8.18 -4.69
C VAL A 33 16.87 -8.85 -5.40
N LYS A 34 15.91 -8.07 -5.91
CA LYS A 34 14.71 -8.52 -6.63
C LYS A 34 13.95 -9.64 -5.91
N PRO A 35 13.51 -9.42 -4.65
CA PRO A 35 12.72 -10.42 -3.94
C PRO A 35 11.36 -10.63 -4.62
N LYS A 36 10.64 -11.68 -4.19
CA LYS A 36 9.23 -11.85 -4.56
C LYS A 36 8.40 -10.77 -3.88
N ILE A 37 7.62 -10.02 -4.66
CA ILE A 37 6.74 -8.96 -4.17
C ILE A 37 5.29 -9.35 -4.49
N ILE A 38 4.41 -9.22 -3.51
CA ILE A 38 2.97 -9.39 -3.72
C ILE A 38 2.36 -8.00 -3.56
N TYR A 39 1.85 -7.45 -4.66
CA TYR A 39 1.17 -6.16 -4.66
C TYR A 39 -0.34 -6.39 -4.73
N ILE A 40 -1.07 -5.76 -3.82
CA ILE A 40 -2.52 -5.93 -3.72
C ILE A 40 -3.17 -4.61 -4.08
N THR A 41 -4.08 -4.64 -5.05
CA THR A 41 -4.94 -3.50 -5.39
C THR A 41 -6.40 -3.93 -5.32
N ARG A 42 -7.30 -2.95 -5.16
CA ARG A 42 -8.75 -3.14 -5.08
C ARG A 42 -9.44 -2.01 -5.83
N ASN A 43 -10.75 -2.15 -6.02
CA ASN A 43 -11.56 -1.03 -6.47
C ASN A 43 -11.38 0.17 -5.50
N PRO A 44 -11.02 1.38 -6.00
CA PRO A 44 -10.78 2.55 -5.16
C PRO A 44 -12.01 2.94 -4.32
N LYS A 45 -13.23 2.64 -4.80
CA LYS A 45 -14.47 2.86 -4.02
C LYS A 45 -14.48 2.04 -2.73
N ASP A 46 -14.10 0.76 -2.82
CA ASP A 46 -14.01 -0.12 -1.65
C ASP A 46 -12.84 0.27 -0.73
N VAL A 47 -11.76 0.80 -1.30
CA VAL A 47 -10.64 1.36 -0.53
C VAL A 47 -11.11 2.53 0.32
N ALA A 48 -11.86 3.47 -0.23
CA ALA A 48 -12.40 4.61 0.50
C ALA A 48 -13.32 4.19 1.65
N VAL A 49 -14.26 3.26 1.41
CA VAL A 49 -15.16 2.71 2.45
C VAL A 49 -14.35 2.04 3.57
N SER A 50 -13.39 1.20 3.21
CA SER A 50 -12.54 0.50 4.18
C SER A 50 -11.65 1.45 4.97
N LEU A 51 -11.16 2.52 4.35
CA LEU A 51 -10.32 3.54 4.99
C LEU A 51 -11.12 4.33 6.03
N TYR A 52 -12.37 4.70 5.72
CA TYR A 52 -13.25 5.33 6.70
C TYR A 52 -13.42 4.47 7.96
N TYR A 53 -13.76 3.18 7.81
CA TYR A 53 -13.92 2.29 8.97
C TYR A 53 -12.59 2.01 9.68
N HIS A 54 -11.47 1.98 8.96
CA HIS A 54 -10.14 1.86 9.57
C HIS A 54 -9.83 3.07 10.46
N LEU A 55 -10.11 4.28 9.99
CA LEU A 55 -9.94 5.52 10.75
C LEU A 55 -10.89 5.59 11.94
N LYS A 56 -12.15 5.21 11.74
CA LYS A 56 -13.15 5.17 12.81
C LYS A 56 -12.76 4.19 13.92
N ASN A 57 -12.37 2.98 13.57
CA ASN A 57 -12.13 1.90 14.53
C ASN A 57 -10.76 1.99 15.23
N LEU A 58 -9.70 2.41 14.52
CA LEU A 58 -8.36 2.45 15.11
C LEU A 58 -7.97 3.80 15.68
N PHE A 59 -8.52 4.88 15.14
CA PHE A 59 -8.14 6.24 15.51
C PHE A 59 -9.31 7.06 16.08
N GLY A 60 -10.48 6.44 16.27
CA GLY A 60 -11.65 7.10 16.86
C GLY A 60 -12.18 8.25 16.00
N PHE A 61 -12.02 8.18 14.68
CA PHE A 61 -12.52 9.24 13.78
C PHE A 61 -14.04 9.35 13.85
N MET A 62 -14.55 10.54 14.20
CA MET A 62 -15.97 10.85 14.38
C MET A 62 -16.58 11.63 13.20
N GLY A 63 -15.79 11.98 12.19
CA GLY A 63 -16.28 12.71 11.03
C GLY A 63 -17.12 11.86 10.08
N GLU A 64 -17.77 12.51 9.12
CA GLU A 64 -18.63 11.84 8.16
C GLU A 64 -17.83 11.06 7.09
N LYS A 65 -18.47 10.05 6.47
CA LYS A 65 -17.90 9.31 5.34
C LYS A 65 -17.56 10.21 4.15
N SER A 66 -18.42 11.18 3.87
CA SER A 66 -18.26 12.16 2.79
C SER A 66 -16.88 12.84 2.85
N LEU A 67 -16.44 13.25 4.04
CA LEU A 67 -15.14 13.90 4.23
C LEU A 67 -13.97 13.01 3.80
N ILE A 68 -14.01 11.72 4.14
CA ILE A 68 -12.97 10.77 3.73
C ILE A 68 -13.02 10.55 2.21
N PHE A 69 -14.20 10.52 1.62
CA PHE A 69 -14.36 10.29 0.19
C PHE A 69 -13.83 11.48 -0.62
N GLU A 70 -14.16 12.71 -0.20
CA GLU A 70 -13.62 13.93 -0.79
C GLU A 70 -12.09 13.99 -0.64
N ALA A 71 -11.56 13.66 0.54
CA ALA A 71 -10.12 13.59 0.74
C ALA A 71 -9.45 12.53 -0.16
N CYS A 72 -10.10 11.38 -0.40
CA CYS A 72 -9.61 10.37 -1.35
C CYS A 72 -9.60 10.91 -2.80
N LEU A 73 -10.65 11.62 -3.21
CA LEU A 73 -10.76 12.19 -4.56
C LEU A 73 -9.74 13.32 -4.80
N GLN A 74 -9.38 14.05 -3.75
CA GLN A 74 -8.39 15.13 -3.80
C GLN A 74 -6.94 14.64 -3.55
N ASP A 75 -6.72 13.32 -3.48
CA ASP A 75 -5.42 12.71 -3.16
C ASP A 75 -4.81 13.16 -1.82
N LYS A 76 -5.64 13.58 -0.85
CA LYS A 76 -5.22 14.09 0.47
C LYS A 76 -5.12 13.01 1.55
N MET A 77 -5.22 11.75 1.17
CA MET A 77 -5.12 10.62 2.10
C MET A 77 -3.70 10.06 2.19
N VAL A 78 -3.41 9.33 3.28
CA VAL A 78 -2.09 8.71 3.47
C VAL A 78 -1.83 7.69 2.36
N TYR A 79 -0.62 7.72 1.79
CA TYR A 79 -0.15 6.88 0.67
C TYR A 79 -0.81 7.18 -0.69
N TYR A 80 -1.50 8.31 -0.82
CA TYR A 80 -1.98 8.82 -2.11
C TYR A 80 -0.89 9.64 -2.82
N PRO A 81 -0.99 9.84 -4.15
CA PRO A 81 -2.12 9.50 -5.06
C PRO A 81 -2.33 8.01 -5.33
N PHE A 82 -3.58 7.52 -5.21
CA PHE A 82 -3.90 6.08 -5.33
C PHE A 82 -3.55 5.51 -6.71
N ASN A 83 -3.93 6.23 -7.77
CA ASN A 83 -3.69 5.77 -9.14
C ASN A 83 -2.20 5.71 -9.46
N SER A 84 -1.44 6.74 -9.09
CA SER A 84 0.02 6.76 -9.26
C SER A 84 0.67 5.60 -8.51
N HIS A 85 0.26 5.37 -7.26
CA HIS A 85 0.73 4.24 -6.46
C HIS A 85 0.49 2.90 -7.18
N VAL A 86 -0.71 2.66 -7.71
CA VAL A 86 -1.02 1.41 -8.45
C VAL A 86 -0.24 1.31 -9.76
N LEU A 87 -0.13 2.40 -10.52
CA LEU A 87 0.54 2.42 -11.82
C LEU A 87 2.04 2.16 -11.69
N GLU A 88 2.70 2.65 -10.64
CA GLU A 88 4.12 2.37 -10.39
C GLU A 88 4.39 0.87 -10.26
N PHE A 89 3.67 0.18 -9.37
CA PHE A 89 3.84 -1.27 -9.20
C PHE A 89 3.40 -2.06 -10.43
N TRP A 90 2.39 -1.57 -11.17
CA TRP A 90 1.99 -2.17 -12.44
C TRP A 90 3.11 -2.11 -13.49
N LYS A 91 3.81 -0.98 -13.61
CA LYS A 91 4.97 -0.83 -14.51
C LYS A 91 6.11 -1.78 -14.12
N PHE A 92 6.34 -2.00 -12.82
CA PHE A 92 7.36 -2.93 -12.35
C PHE A 92 7.00 -4.41 -12.53
N LYS A 93 5.72 -4.74 -12.76
CA LYS A 93 5.24 -6.13 -12.94
C LYS A 93 6.03 -6.92 -13.99
N ARG A 94 6.45 -6.28 -15.08
CA ARG A 94 7.27 -6.93 -16.13
C ARG A 94 8.74 -7.12 -15.76
N LYS A 95 9.29 -6.27 -14.88
CA LYS A 95 10.72 -6.25 -14.55
C LYS A 95 11.07 -7.06 -13.31
N MET A 96 10.08 -7.38 -12.48
CA MET A 96 10.25 -8.06 -11.19
C MET A 96 9.23 -9.17 -11.03
N LYS A 97 9.46 -10.07 -10.06
CA LYS A 97 8.48 -11.08 -9.63
C LYS A 97 7.40 -10.44 -8.76
N ILE A 98 6.68 -9.45 -9.32
CA ILE A 98 5.54 -8.79 -8.68
C ILE A 98 4.26 -9.49 -9.14
N PHE A 99 3.53 -10.04 -8.17
CA PHE A 99 2.19 -10.57 -8.40
C PHE A 99 1.16 -9.51 -7.99
N CYS A 100 0.47 -8.94 -8.98
CA CYS A 100 -0.62 -7.99 -8.76
C CYS A 100 -1.95 -8.74 -8.66
N PHE A 101 -2.56 -8.77 -7.47
CA PHE A 101 -3.93 -9.24 -7.31
C PHE A 101 -4.88 -8.05 -7.40
N ASN A 102 -5.82 -8.11 -8.35
CA ASN A 102 -6.95 -7.20 -8.42
C ASN A 102 -8.20 -8.00 -8.07
N ARG A 103 -8.80 -7.76 -6.90
CA ARG A 103 -10.03 -8.42 -6.51
C ARG A 103 -11.19 -7.71 -7.24
N LYS A 104 -11.64 -8.27 -8.36
CA LYS A 104 -12.94 -7.93 -8.95
C LYS A 104 -14.00 -8.45 -7.98
N ILE A 105 -14.74 -7.56 -7.34
CA ILE A 105 -16.03 -7.86 -6.71
C ILE A 105 -17.07 -7.20 -7.60
#